data_AF-A0AA89ASR3-F1
#
_entry.id   AF-A0AA89ASR3-F1
#
_cell.length_a   1.000
_cell.length_b   1.000
_cell.length_c   1.000
_cell.angle_alpha   90.00
_cell.angle_beta   90.00
_cell.angle_gamma   90.00
#
_symmetry.space_group_name_H-M   'P 1'
#
loop_
_entity.id
_entity.type
_entity.pdbx_description
1 polymer ?
#
loop_
_entity_poly.entity_id
_entity_poly.type
_entity_poly.pdbx_seq_one_letter_code
_entity_poly.pdbx_strand_id
1 'polypeptide(L)'
;MELRFQVNNAAISGSNTDWKALGRPSPTYDDIVGENAKKLKDVVKQSYEEAEACPRTNYHGVKLVTTQELVPLLELSDSTRIVNLSSILGQLKLIASDGAKELSRVEDLTEEKVDAVVKGYLEDVKEDSIDSKGWPTIYSSYIVSKAALNAYTRVMAKMYPKIYINAVSPGYVKTDLNNHDGVLTVEEGAKGPVRMALMPDGGPSGLSYDQIEVVGEKPKFKQSYKMAEACLRTNYYGVKLVTRELIALLELSDSPRIINISSTMGQLQLIPNKRAKEELSDVERLTEEKVDTVVKEFLEDLKEGLVNNAGVINGVIDEGEVGYDDTAGEMAKFIRSYKKAEACLRTNYYGVKQVTQELIPLLELSDTPRIVNVSSTMGQLQLIPSKRVKKELGDVEGLTEEKVDAVVKEFLQEVKEGLVESKGWPSSYTAYIVSKAALNAYT
;
A
#
# COMPACT_ATOMS: atom_id res chain seq x y z
N MET A 1 -27.30 -12.21 -14.66
CA MET A 1 -26.95 -11.25 -13.59
C MET A 1 -25.45 -11.39 -13.38
N GLU A 2 -24.64 -10.41 -13.81
CA GLU A 2 -23.18 -10.46 -13.61
C GLU A 2 -22.86 -10.12 -12.16
N LEU A 3 -22.33 -11.07 -11.40
CA LEU A 3 -21.77 -10.79 -10.08
C LEU A 3 -20.36 -10.21 -10.27
N ARG A 4 -20.17 -8.93 -9.92
CA ARG A 4 -18.90 -8.21 -10.16
C ARG A 4 -17.94 -8.26 -8.99
N PHE A 5 -18.44 -8.40 -7.76
CA PHE A 5 -17.60 -8.55 -6.58
C PHE A 5 -18.29 -9.34 -5.48
N GLN A 6 -17.48 -9.96 -4.61
CA GLN A 6 -17.90 -10.70 -3.43
C GLN A 6 -17.09 -10.25 -2.21
N VAL A 7 -17.77 -9.95 -1.10
CA VAL A 7 -17.13 -9.71 0.20
C VAL A 7 -17.53 -10.83 1.14
N ASN A 8 -16.56 -11.67 1.51
CA ASN A 8 -16.75 -12.78 2.43
C ASN A 8 -16.57 -12.29 3.86
N ASN A 9 -17.69 -12.04 4.54
CA ASN A 9 -17.72 -11.67 5.94
C ASN A 9 -18.43 -12.74 6.77
N ALA A 10 -17.66 -13.72 7.26
CA ALA A 10 -18.10 -14.67 8.26
C ALA A 10 -16.98 -14.85 9.30
N ALA A 11 -17.30 -14.54 10.56
CA ALA A 11 -16.35 -14.63 11.66
C ALA A 11 -17.06 -15.00 12.95
N ILE A 12 -16.60 -16.07 13.60
CA ILE A 12 -16.83 -16.34 15.02
C ILE A 12 -15.49 -16.43 15.74
N SER A 13 -15.44 -16.05 17.02
CA SER A 13 -14.21 -16.03 17.84
C SER A 13 -13.68 -17.43 18.19
N GLY A 14 -14.54 -18.46 18.14
CA GLY A 14 -14.20 -19.82 18.56
C GLY A 14 -13.80 -19.94 20.03
N SER A 15 -14.17 -18.97 20.87
CA SER A 15 -13.81 -18.93 22.29
C SER A 15 -14.87 -18.18 23.10
N ASN A 16 -15.01 -18.56 24.35
CA ASN A 16 -15.88 -17.96 25.33
C ASN A 16 -15.06 -17.16 26.35
N THR A 17 -15.31 -15.86 26.42
CA THR A 17 -14.61 -14.96 27.35
C THR A 17 -15.51 -14.67 28.55
N ASP A 18 -15.02 -14.97 29.77
CA ASP A 18 -15.67 -14.52 31.00
C ASP A 18 -15.38 -13.03 31.21
N TRP A 19 -16.23 -12.18 30.63
CA TRP A 19 -16.11 -10.73 30.71
C TRP A 19 -16.17 -10.18 32.15
N LYS A 20 -16.85 -10.89 33.07
CA LYS A 20 -16.89 -10.49 34.48
C LYS A 20 -15.57 -10.76 35.18
N ALA A 21 -14.97 -11.93 34.92
CA ALA A 21 -13.66 -12.28 35.45
C ALA A 21 -12.54 -11.45 34.81
N LEU A 22 -12.67 -11.07 33.53
CA LEU A 22 -11.72 -10.21 32.84
C LEU A 22 -11.68 -8.81 33.47
N GLY A 23 -12.84 -8.26 33.84
CA GLY A 23 -12.95 -6.99 34.58
C GLY A 23 -12.43 -5.74 33.85
N ARG A 24 -12.11 -5.86 32.56
CA ARG A 24 -11.56 -4.82 31.69
C ARG A 24 -12.05 -5.01 30.23
N PRO A 25 -11.81 -4.04 29.33
CA PRO A 25 -12.03 -4.21 27.89
C PRO A 25 -11.29 -5.44 27.33
N SER A 26 -11.61 -5.81 26.09
CA SER A 26 -11.06 -6.99 25.43
C SER A 26 -9.52 -7.04 25.49
N PRO A 27 -8.92 -8.25 25.53
CA PRO A 27 -7.48 -8.40 25.53
C PRO A 27 -6.84 -7.60 24.38
N THR A 28 -5.82 -6.80 24.72
CA THR A 28 -5.03 -6.07 23.73
C THR A 28 -4.17 -7.04 22.92
N TYR A 29 -3.57 -6.57 21.83
CA TYR A 29 -2.65 -7.40 21.04
C TYR A 29 -1.54 -8.02 21.92
N ASP A 30 -0.94 -7.25 22.82
CA ASP A 30 0.12 -7.72 23.71
C ASP A 30 -0.37 -8.76 24.73
N ASP A 31 -1.64 -8.68 25.12
CA ASP A 31 -2.29 -9.69 25.96
C ASP A 31 -2.47 -11.04 25.23
N ILE A 32 -2.57 -11.00 23.90
CA ILE A 32 -2.81 -12.18 23.05
C ILE A 32 -1.50 -12.88 22.68
N VAL A 33 -0.42 -12.12 22.45
CA VAL A 33 0.83 -12.64 21.90
C VAL A 33 1.98 -12.73 22.91
N GLY A 34 1.84 -12.10 24.08
CA GLY A 34 2.88 -12.04 25.11
C GLY A 34 2.70 -13.02 26.27
N GLU A 35 3.54 -12.89 27.30
CA GLU A 35 3.49 -13.73 28.52
C GLU A 35 2.14 -13.65 29.25
N ASN A 36 1.37 -12.59 29.01
CA ASN A 36 0.03 -12.39 29.56
C ASN A 36 -1.01 -13.34 28.97
N ALA A 37 -0.78 -13.91 27.78
CA ALA A 37 -1.72 -14.85 27.15
C ALA A 37 -1.98 -16.07 28.04
N LYS A 38 -0.92 -16.61 28.66
CA LYS A 38 -1.03 -17.74 29.61
C LYS A 38 -1.88 -17.39 30.84
N LYS A 39 -1.82 -16.13 31.31
CA LYS A 39 -2.60 -15.66 32.46
C LYS A 39 -4.09 -15.48 32.13
N LEU A 40 -4.43 -15.40 30.85
CA LEU A 40 -5.80 -15.24 30.37
C LEU A 40 -6.46 -16.56 29.98
N LYS A 41 -5.75 -17.69 30.02
CA LYS A 41 -6.28 -19.02 29.64
C LYS A 41 -7.52 -19.43 30.45
N ASP A 42 -7.57 -19.06 31.73
CA ASP A 42 -8.72 -19.36 32.60
C ASP A 42 -9.93 -18.44 32.36
N VAL A 43 -9.70 -17.31 31.68
CA VAL A 43 -10.71 -16.28 31.38
C VAL A 43 -11.24 -16.42 29.95
N VAL A 44 -10.37 -16.77 29.00
CA VAL A 44 -10.69 -17.02 27.59
C VAL A 44 -10.65 -18.52 27.36
N LYS A 45 -11.79 -19.17 27.50
CA LYS A 45 -11.93 -20.62 27.35
C LYS A 45 -12.28 -20.96 25.90
N GLN A 46 -11.89 -22.16 25.51
CA GLN A 46 -12.20 -22.72 24.22
C GLN A 46 -12.51 -24.20 24.40
N SER A 47 -13.74 -24.61 24.10
CA SER A 47 -14.08 -26.03 23.98
C SER A 47 -13.65 -26.60 22.63
N TYR A 48 -13.60 -27.93 22.50
CA TYR A 48 -13.35 -28.57 21.21
C TYR A 48 -14.43 -28.21 20.18
N GLU A 49 -15.69 -28.15 20.59
CA GLU A 49 -16.82 -27.77 19.72
C GLU A 49 -16.67 -26.33 19.20
N GLU A 50 -16.25 -25.40 20.06
CA GLU A 50 -15.95 -24.01 19.68
C GLU A 50 -14.74 -23.93 18.74
N ALA A 51 -13.72 -24.75 19.02
CA ALA A 51 -12.51 -24.84 18.21
C ALA A 51 -12.79 -25.41 16.82
N GLU A 52 -13.70 -26.38 16.69
CA GLU A 52 -14.14 -26.95 15.42
C GLU A 52 -15.05 -25.97 14.67
N ALA A 53 -15.99 -25.33 15.36
CA ALA A 53 -16.94 -24.40 14.75
C ALA A 53 -16.27 -23.19 14.08
N CYS A 54 -15.14 -22.74 14.63
CA CYS A 54 -14.46 -21.54 14.18
C CYS A 54 -13.84 -21.68 12.78
N PRO A 55 -12.91 -22.62 12.50
CA PRO A 55 -12.42 -22.87 11.14
C PRO A 55 -13.51 -23.35 10.19
N ARG A 56 -14.52 -24.10 10.68
CA ARG A 56 -15.69 -24.47 9.89
C ARG A 56 -16.39 -23.25 9.29
N THR A 57 -16.55 -22.19 10.07
CA THR A 57 -17.20 -20.94 9.63
C THR A 57 -16.23 -20.03 8.88
N ASN A 58 -15.11 -19.69 9.53
CA ASN A 58 -14.21 -18.62 9.10
C ASN A 58 -13.35 -19.00 7.89
N TYR A 59 -13.14 -20.30 7.66
CA TYR A 59 -12.30 -20.82 6.58
C TYR A 59 -13.10 -21.74 5.64
N HIS A 60 -13.60 -22.88 6.11
CA HIS A 60 -14.29 -23.85 5.25
C HIS A 60 -15.58 -23.29 4.65
N GLY A 61 -16.35 -22.51 5.41
CA GLY A 61 -17.55 -21.83 4.90
C GLY A 61 -17.23 -20.86 3.77
N VAL A 62 -16.16 -20.06 3.93
CA VAL A 62 -15.68 -19.15 2.88
C VAL A 62 -15.20 -19.93 1.65
N LYS A 63 -14.41 -20.99 1.86
CA LYS A 63 -13.91 -21.87 0.79
C LYS A 63 -15.06 -22.49 -0.02
N LEU A 64 -16.05 -23.07 0.65
CA LEU A 64 -17.19 -23.73 0.03
C LEU A 64 -17.98 -22.76 -0.85
N VAL A 65 -18.44 -21.63 -0.28
CA VAL A 65 -19.24 -20.63 -1.00
C VAL A 65 -18.45 -20.01 -2.16
N THR A 66 -17.16 -19.75 -1.96
CA THR A 66 -16.34 -19.11 -2.99
C THR A 66 -16.07 -20.06 -4.16
N THR A 67 -15.47 -21.23 -3.89
CA THR A 67 -14.97 -22.12 -4.95
C THR A 67 -16.07 -22.94 -5.61
N GLN A 68 -17.08 -23.39 -4.86
CA GLN A 68 -18.08 -24.30 -5.42
C GLN A 68 -19.26 -23.56 -6.05
N GLU A 69 -19.66 -22.42 -5.48
CA GLU A 69 -20.90 -21.74 -5.91
C GLU A 69 -20.65 -20.50 -6.76
N LEU A 70 -19.64 -19.69 -6.42
CA LEU A 70 -19.54 -18.33 -6.96
C LEU A 70 -18.44 -18.14 -8.00
N VAL A 71 -17.31 -18.86 -7.93
CA VAL A 71 -16.26 -18.79 -8.95
C VAL A 71 -16.80 -18.97 -10.38
N PRO A 72 -17.64 -19.98 -10.69
CA PRO A 72 -18.17 -20.15 -12.05
C PRO A 72 -18.99 -18.95 -12.56
N LEU A 73 -19.62 -18.20 -11.67
CA LEU A 73 -20.37 -16.99 -11.99
C LEU A 73 -19.46 -15.76 -12.10
N LEU A 74 -18.45 -15.69 -11.22
CA LEU A 74 -17.47 -14.62 -11.13
C LEU A 74 -16.52 -14.62 -12.35
N GLU A 75 -16.24 -15.77 -12.94
CA GLU A 75 -15.46 -15.90 -14.19
C GLU A 75 -16.18 -15.37 -15.44
N LEU A 76 -17.51 -15.14 -15.37
CA LEU A 76 -18.27 -14.54 -16.48
C LEU A 76 -18.05 -13.03 -16.61
N SER A 77 -17.42 -12.39 -15.62
CA SER A 77 -17.15 -10.95 -15.60
C SER A 77 -15.68 -10.68 -15.90
N ASP A 78 -15.42 -9.63 -16.70
CA ASP A 78 -14.07 -9.20 -17.08
C ASP A 78 -13.33 -8.42 -15.97
N SER A 79 -14.05 -8.01 -14.91
CA SER A 79 -13.51 -7.18 -13.83
C SER A 79 -14.01 -7.64 -12.46
N THR A 80 -13.54 -8.81 -12.04
CA THR A 80 -14.06 -9.52 -10.85
C THR A 80 -13.16 -9.35 -9.63
N ARG A 81 -13.77 -9.13 -8.45
CA ARG A 81 -13.06 -9.00 -7.16
C ARG A 81 -13.61 -9.94 -6.09
N ILE A 82 -12.72 -10.59 -5.34
CA ILE A 82 -13.07 -11.35 -4.13
C ILE A 82 -12.30 -10.75 -2.94
N VAL A 83 -13.03 -10.36 -1.90
CA VAL A 83 -12.47 -9.79 -0.68
C VAL A 83 -12.80 -10.70 0.48
N ASN A 84 -11.77 -11.32 1.06
CA ASN A 84 -11.90 -12.18 2.23
C ASN A 84 -11.65 -11.38 3.50
N LEU A 85 -12.65 -11.27 4.40
CA LEU A 85 -12.42 -10.58 5.68
C LEU A 85 -11.61 -11.45 6.64
N SER A 86 -10.35 -11.06 6.80
CA SER A 86 -9.38 -11.70 7.67
C SER A 86 -9.13 -10.88 8.94
N SER A 87 -7.97 -11.07 9.59
CA SER A 87 -7.55 -10.35 10.78
C SER A 87 -6.02 -10.24 10.82
N ILE A 88 -5.49 -9.18 11.43
CA ILE A 88 -4.06 -9.10 11.77
C ILE A 88 -3.59 -10.25 12.65
N LEU A 89 -4.50 -10.88 13.40
CA LEU A 89 -4.22 -12.04 14.22
C LEU A 89 -3.95 -13.30 13.38
N GLY A 90 -4.29 -13.31 12.09
CA GLY A 90 -3.96 -14.39 11.16
C GLY A 90 -2.54 -14.34 10.58
N GLN A 91 -1.66 -13.50 11.11
CA GLN A 91 -0.26 -13.45 10.66
C GLN A 91 0.53 -14.65 11.21
N LEU A 92 1.26 -15.34 10.34
CA LEU A 92 2.02 -16.55 10.72
C LEU A 92 3.07 -16.30 11.80
N LYS A 93 3.59 -15.07 11.94
CA LYS A 93 4.49 -14.69 13.04
C LYS A 93 3.89 -14.90 14.45
N LEU A 94 2.57 -15.06 14.53
CA LEU A 94 1.84 -15.31 15.77
C LEU A 94 1.65 -16.79 16.09
N ILE A 95 2.08 -17.68 15.20
CA ILE A 95 1.95 -19.13 15.34
C ILE A 95 3.35 -19.73 15.36
N ALA A 96 3.80 -20.13 16.55
CA ALA A 96 5.11 -20.76 16.71
C ALA A 96 5.11 -22.25 16.31
N SER A 97 3.93 -22.87 16.22
CA SER A 97 3.77 -24.28 15.89
C SER A 97 4.38 -24.63 14.54
N ASP A 98 5.20 -25.68 14.54
CA ASP A 98 5.73 -26.29 13.32
C ASP A 98 4.62 -26.79 12.39
N GLY A 99 3.45 -27.14 12.95
CA GLY A 99 2.28 -27.56 12.19
C GLY A 99 1.75 -26.46 11.25
N ALA A 100 2.04 -25.19 11.52
CA ALA A 100 1.61 -24.07 10.67
C ALA A 100 2.64 -23.66 9.61
N LYS A 101 3.86 -24.21 9.64
CA LYS A 101 4.94 -23.84 8.70
C LYS A 101 4.57 -24.05 7.24
N GLU A 102 3.70 -25.03 6.94
CA GLU A 102 3.27 -25.27 5.57
C GLU A 102 2.58 -24.05 4.95
N LEU A 103 1.88 -23.23 5.76
CA LEU A 103 1.17 -22.03 5.30
C LEU A 103 2.11 -20.93 4.77
N SER A 104 3.40 -20.95 5.13
CA SER A 104 4.39 -19.98 4.62
C SER A 104 4.96 -20.37 3.25
N ARG A 105 4.78 -21.62 2.79
CA ARG A 105 5.38 -22.17 1.56
C ARG A 105 4.60 -21.79 0.31
N VAL A 106 4.59 -20.50 -0.01
CA VAL A 106 3.77 -19.85 -1.04
C VAL A 106 3.70 -20.59 -2.37
N GLU A 107 4.85 -21.02 -2.88
CA GLU A 107 4.96 -21.58 -4.24
C GLU A 107 4.27 -22.94 -4.37
N ASP A 108 4.32 -23.74 -3.30
CA ASP A 108 3.83 -25.12 -3.28
C ASP A 108 2.52 -25.25 -2.48
N LEU A 109 1.93 -24.14 -2.04
CA LEU A 109 0.74 -24.13 -1.22
C LEU A 109 -0.48 -24.52 -2.06
N THR A 110 -1.26 -25.48 -1.58
CA THR A 110 -2.52 -25.93 -2.18
C THR A 110 -3.65 -25.89 -1.16
N GLU A 111 -4.90 -25.99 -1.62
CA GLU A 111 -6.04 -26.03 -0.71
C GLU A 111 -5.97 -27.22 0.26
N GLU A 112 -5.53 -28.39 -0.22
CA GLU A 112 -5.40 -29.61 0.57
C GLU A 112 -4.36 -29.45 1.69
N LYS A 113 -3.29 -28.69 1.42
CA LYS A 113 -2.26 -28.39 2.42
C LYS A 113 -2.79 -27.44 3.48
N VAL A 114 -3.57 -26.43 3.11
CA VAL A 114 -4.24 -25.54 4.08
C VAL A 114 -5.23 -26.36 4.93
N ASP A 115 -6.02 -27.23 4.31
CA ASP A 115 -6.95 -28.13 5.01
C ASP A 115 -6.22 -29.07 5.98
N ALA A 116 -5.07 -29.62 5.58
CA ALA A 116 -4.25 -30.48 6.42
C ALA A 116 -3.73 -29.76 7.67
N VAL A 117 -3.33 -28.49 7.55
CA VAL A 117 -2.90 -27.67 8.70
C VAL A 117 -4.06 -27.44 9.67
N VAL A 118 -5.25 -27.08 9.16
CA VAL A 118 -6.44 -26.88 10.00
C VAL A 118 -6.84 -28.19 10.69
N LYS A 119 -6.78 -29.31 9.98
CA LYS A 119 -7.06 -30.63 10.54
C LYS A 119 -6.07 -31.01 11.64
N GLY A 120 -4.77 -30.86 11.42
CA GLY A 120 -3.73 -31.14 12.41
C GLY A 120 -3.89 -30.28 13.66
N TYR A 121 -4.23 -29.00 13.50
CA TYR A 121 -4.57 -28.13 14.62
C TYR A 121 -5.76 -28.68 15.45
N LEU A 122 -6.85 -29.11 14.81
CA LEU A 122 -8.01 -29.65 15.53
C LEU A 122 -7.70 -30.97 16.23
N GLU A 123 -6.84 -31.83 15.66
CA GLU A 123 -6.31 -33.01 16.33
C GLU A 123 -5.53 -32.61 17.59
N ASP A 124 -4.68 -31.59 17.50
CA ASP A 124 -3.89 -31.08 18.63
C ASP A 124 -4.77 -30.48 19.74
N VAL A 125 -5.87 -29.80 19.39
CA VAL A 125 -6.89 -29.33 20.36
C VAL A 125 -7.54 -30.51 21.07
N LYS A 126 -7.92 -31.56 20.33
CA LYS A 126 -8.56 -32.75 20.90
C LYS A 126 -7.65 -33.51 21.86
N GLU A 127 -6.34 -33.47 21.60
CA GLU A 127 -5.29 -34.05 22.44
C GLU A 127 -4.85 -33.15 23.61
N ASP A 128 -5.43 -31.95 23.75
CA ASP A 128 -5.01 -30.92 24.72
C ASP A 128 -3.50 -30.59 24.63
N SER A 129 -2.98 -30.56 23.41
CA SER A 129 -1.54 -30.41 23.12
C SER A 129 -1.16 -29.09 22.47
N ILE A 130 -2.10 -28.14 22.39
CA ILE A 130 -1.88 -26.88 21.66
C ILE A 130 -0.71 -26.05 22.22
N ASP A 131 -0.60 -25.94 23.55
CA ASP A 131 0.46 -25.17 24.19
C ASP A 131 1.84 -25.81 24.00
N SER A 132 1.91 -27.15 24.12
CA SER A 132 3.19 -27.88 23.99
C SER A 132 3.67 -27.95 22.55
N LYS A 133 2.76 -27.90 21.57
CA LYS A 133 3.05 -27.83 20.14
C LYS A 133 3.20 -26.40 19.61
N GLY A 134 3.14 -25.38 20.48
CA GLY A 134 3.42 -23.98 20.11
C GLY A 134 2.29 -23.28 19.34
N TRP A 135 1.07 -23.80 19.40
CA TRP A 135 -0.10 -23.07 18.92
C TRP A 135 -0.44 -21.91 19.87
N PRO A 136 -1.17 -20.88 19.40
CA PRO A 136 -1.56 -19.78 20.27
C PRO A 136 -2.44 -20.26 21.43
N THR A 137 -2.22 -19.73 22.64
CA THR A 137 -2.93 -20.16 23.86
C THR A 137 -4.32 -19.56 23.97
N ILE A 138 -4.52 -18.29 23.59
CA ILE A 138 -5.83 -17.63 23.60
C ILE A 138 -6.24 -17.22 22.20
N TYR A 139 -7.55 -17.22 21.91
CA TYR A 139 -8.10 -17.03 20.57
C TYR A 139 -7.50 -17.97 19.51
N SER A 140 -7.05 -19.16 19.94
CA SER A 140 -6.27 -20.10 19.14
C SER A 140 -6.95 -20.44 17.81
N SER A 141 -8.20 -20.88 17.84
CA SER A 141 -8.90 -21.25 16.59
C SER A 141 -9.23 -20.05 15.72
N TYR A 142 -9.40 -18.86 16.32
CA TYR A 142 -9.59 -17.64 15.54
C TYR A 142 -8.32 -17.33 14.74
N ILE A 143 -7.16 -17.29 15.42
CA ILE A 143 -5.85 -17.06 14.82
C ILE A 143 -5.58 -18.07 13.70
N VAL A 144 -5.74 -19.37 13.98
CA VAL A 144 -5.49 -20.44 13.01
C VAL A 144 -6.47 -20.33 11.82
N SER A 145 -7.75 -20.06 12.07
CA SER A 145 -8.74 -19.93 10.98
C SER A 145 -8.45 -18.73 10.06
N LYS A 146 -7.96 -17.62 10.61
CA LYS A 146 -7.61 -16.42 9.84
C LYS A 146 -6.27 -16.56 9.12
N ALA A 147 -5.33 -17.31 9.70
CA ALA A 147 -4.10 -17.72 9.01
C ALA A 147 -4.41 -18.65 7.82
N ALA A 148 -5.29 -19.63 8.00
CA ALA A 148 -5.76 -20.50 6.92
C ALA A 148 -6.47 -19.70 5.81
N LEU A 149 -7.33 -18.74 6.18
CA LEU A 149 -8.01 -17.87 5.21
C LEU A 149 -7.02 -17.00 4.41
N ASN A 150 -5.98 -16.46 5.06
CA ASN A 150 -4.90 -15.72 4.38
C ASN A 150 -4.15 -16.62 3.39
N ALA A 151 -3.78 -17.83 3.82
CA ALA A 151 -3.09 -18.81 2.99
C ALA A 151 -3.94 -19.20 1.77
N TYR A 152 -5.21 -19.52 1.99
CA TYR A 152 -6.19 -19.83 0.96
C TYR A 152 -6.40 -18.70 -0.05
N THR A 153 -6.41 -17.44 0.40
CA THR A 153 -6.50 -16.27 -0.49
C THR A 153 -5.36 -16.26 -1.51
N ARG A 154 -4.14 -16.66 -1.10
CA ARG A 154 -2.97 -16.74 -1.99
C ARG A 154 -3.11 -17.88 -3.00
N VAL A 155 -3.58 -19.05 -2.54
CA VAL A 155 -3.86 -20.21 -3.41
C VAL A 155 -4.88 -19.82 -4.48
N MET A 156 -5.98 -19.19 -4.09
CA MET A 156 -7.03 -18.73 -5.00
C MET A 156 -6.52 -17.70 -6.01
N ALA A 157 -5.73 -16.71 -5.57
CA ALA A 157 -5.16 -15.72 -6.47
C ALA A 157 -4.25 -16.33 -7.54
N LYS A 158 -3.54 -17.43 -7.20
CA LYS A 158 -2.72 -18.20 -8.15
C LYS A 158 -3.57 -19.01 -9.13
N MET A 159 -4.66 -19.62 -8.66
CA MET A 159 -5.56 -20.42 -9.51
C MET A 159 -6.40 -19.57 -10.46
N TYR A 160 -6.81 -18.38 -10.05
CA TYR A 160 -7.70 -17.51 -10.81
C TYR A 160 -7.04 -16.16 -11.14
N PRO A 161 -6.04 -16.11 -12.04
CA PRO A 161 -5.26 -14.90 -12.30
C PRO A 161 -6.06 -13.75 -12.95
N LYS A 162 -7.28 -14.02 -13.43
CA LYS A 162 -8.20 -12.99 -13.96
C LYS A 162 -9.08 -12.34 -12.87
N ILE A 163 -9.12 -12.93 -11.68
CA ILE A 163 -9.89 -12.45 -10.54
C ILE A 163 -8.91 -11.86 -9.53
N TYR A 164 -9.19 -10.66 -9.01
CA TYR A 164 -8.34 -10.06 -7.97
C TYR A 164 -8.88 -10.47 -6.60
N ILE A 165 -8.09 -11.24 -5.87
CA ILE A 165 -8.51 -11.93 -4.65
C ILE A 165 -7.59 -11.48 -3.52
N ASN A 166 -8.11 -10.77 -2.54
CA ASN A 166 -7.31 -10.23 -1.44
C ASN A 166 -7.98 -10.48 -0.08
N ALA A 167 -7.16 -10.59 0.95
CA ALA A 167 -7.61 -10.68 2.34
C ALA A 167 -7.50 -9.32 3.03
N VAL A 168 -8.47 -8.94 3.84
CA VAL A 168 -8.49 -7.64 4.53
C VAL A 168 -8.89 -7.81 5.99
N SER A 169 -8.04 -7.37 6.90
CA SER A 169 -8.39 -7.09 8.30
C SER A 169 -9.11 -5.73 8.35
N PRO A 170 -10.34 -5.66 8.89
CA PRO A 170 -11.07 -4.40 9.01
C PRO A 170 -10.58 -3.53 10.18
N GLY A 171 -9.56 -3.98 10.93
CA GLY A 171 -9.13 -3.37 12.19
C GLY A 171 -10.00 -3.79 13.38
N TYR A 172 -9.84 -3.10 14.52
CA TYR A 172 -10.56 -3.39 15.76
C TYR A 172 -11.87 -2.60 15.85
N VAL A 173 -12.93 -3.18 15.27
CA VAL A 173 -14.24 -2.55 15.01
C VAL A 173 -15.25 -2.91 16.10
N LYS A 174 -16.05 -1.94 16.55
CA LYS A 174 -17.13 -2.14 17.53
C LYS A 174 -18.29 -2.95 16.94
N THR A 175 -18.36 -4.25 17.24
CA THR A 175 -19.39 -5.18 16.72
C THR A 175 -19.82 -6.19 17.78
N ASP A 176 -20.84 -6.99 17.50
CA ASP A 176 -21.27 -8.06 18.40
C ASP A 176 -20.15 -9.09 18.67
N LEU A 177 -19.24 -9.28 17.71
CA LEU A 177 -18.11 -10.22 17.81
C LEU A 177 -17.19 -9.95 19.02
N ASN A 178 -17.06 -8.67 19.39
CA ASN A 178 -16.23 -8.19 20.50
C ASN A 178 -17.05 -7.37 21.51
N ASN A 179 -18.35 -7.67 21.66
CA ASN A 179 -19.24 -7.03 22.63
C ASN A 179 -19.26 -5.49 22.52
N HIS A 180 -19.26 -4.98 21.28
CA HIS A 180 -19.19 -3.56 20.92
C HIS A 180 -17.95 -2.80 21.43
N ASP A 181 -16.91 -3.52 21.83
CA ASP A 181 -15.60 -2.96 22.15
C ASP A 181 -14.80 -2.72 20.86
N GLY A 182 -13.90 -1.74 20.83
CA GLY A 182 -13.25 -1.33 19.58
C GLY A 182 -12.80 0.11 19.53
N VAL A 183 -11.82 0.41 18.68
CA VAL A 183 -11.37 1.79 18.41
C VAL A 183 -11.99 2.37 17.13
N LEU A 184 -12.59 1.52 16.29
CA LEU A 184 -13.20 1.90 15.01
C LEU A 184 -14.72 1.71 15.01
N THR A 185 -15.40 2.58 14.26
CA THR A 185 -16.80 2.39 13.85
C THR A 185 -16.91 1.35 12.72
N VAL A 186 -18.13 0.84 12.49
CA VAL A 186 -18.41 -0.11 11.41
C VAL A 186 -18.06 0.50 10.04
N GLU A 187 -18.38 1.78 9.85
CA GLU A 187 -18.10 2.54 8.64
C GLU A 187 -16.59 2.70 8.41
N GLU A 188 -15.80 2.92 9.46
CA GLU A 188 -14.34 2.98 9.36
C GLU A 188 -13.74 1.63 9.01
N GLY A 189 -14.21 0.55 9.64
CA GLY A 189 -13.75 -0.81 9.35
C GLY A 189 -14.11 -1.30 7.94
N ALA A 190 -15.22 -0.81 7.37
CA ALA A 190 -15.66 -1.15 6.03
C ALA A 190 -14.80 -0.52 4.90
N LYS A 191 -14.00 0.52 5.19
CA LYS A 191 -13.22 1.25 4.17
C LYS A 191 -12.25 0.35 3.40
N GLY A 192 -11.48 -0.48 4.12
CA GLY A 192 -10.52 -1.41 3.52
C GLY A 192 -11.18 -2.40 2.56
N PRO A 193 -12.18 -3.16 3.02
CA PRO A 193 -12.92 -4.10 2.19
C PRO A 193 -13.59 -3.45 0.97
N VAL A 194 -14.25 -2.31 1.14
CA VAL A 194 -14.90 -1.56 0.04
C VAL A 194 -13.86 -1.11 -0.98
N ARG A 195 -12.70 -0.62 -0.53
CA ARG A 195 -11.61 -0.22 -1.43
C ARG A 195 -11.11 -1.39 -2.28
N MET A 196 -10.97 -2.59 -1.70
CA MET A 196 -10.56 -3.78 -2.44
C MET A 196 -11.63 -4.27 -3.41
N ALA A 197 -12.90 -4.17 -3.03
CA ALA A 197 -14.03 -4.53 -3.90
C ALA A 197 -14.17 -3.59 -5.11
N LEU A 198 -13.78 -2.32 -4.98
CA LEU A 198 -13.87 -1.28 -6.03
C LEU A 198 -12.54 -1.00 -6.73
N MET A 199 -11.51 -1.82 -6.49
CA MET A 199 -10.17 -1.60 -7.03
C MET A 199 -10.16 -1.74 -8.57
N PRO A 200 -9.49 -0.84 -9.31
CA PRO A 200 -9.41 -0.91 -10.77
C PRO A 200 -8.67 -2.15 -11.26
N ASP A 201 -8.82 -2.48 -12.54
CA ASP A 201 -8.05 -3.56 -13.17
C ASP A 201 -6.54 -3.27 -13.16
N GLY A 202 -5.72 -4.31 -13.15
CA GLY A 202 -4.28 -4.23 -12.94
C GLY A 202 -3.88 -4.06 -11.48
N GLY A 203 -4.83 -4.13 -10.55
CA GLY A 203 -4.57 -4.07 -9.11
C GLY A 203 -3.89 -5.32 -8.55
N PRO A 204 -3.39 -5.26 -7.30
CA PRO A 204 -2.79 -6.42 -6.62
C PRO A 204 -3.78 -7.58 -6.39
N SER A 205 -3.26 -8.80 -6.39
CA SER A 205 -4.01 -10.02 -6.05
C SER A 205 -3.13 -10.91 -5.18
N GLY A 206 -3.75 -11.71 -4.30
CA GLY A 206 -3.07 -12.62 -3.38
C GLY A 206 -2.42 -11.94 -2.17
N LEU A 207 -2.80 -10.70 -1.86
CA LEU A 207 -2.24 -9.95 -0.73
C LEU A 207 -3.16 -9.96 0.48
N SER A 208 -2.58 -9.72 1.66
CA SER A 208 -3.29 -9.48 2.91
C SER A 208 -3.11 -8.02 3.33
N TYR A 209 -4.19 -7.39 3.77
CA TYR A 209 -4.23 -5.99 4.19
C TYR A 209 -4.68 -5.84 5.63
N ASP A 210 -4.16 -4.85 6.35
CA ASP A 210 -4.79 -4.28 7.53
C ASP A 210 -5.34 -2.90 7.19
N GLN A 211 -6.66 -2.81 7.23
CA GLN A 211 -7.43 -1.71 6.68
C GLN A 211 -7.05 -1.43 5.22
N ILE A 212 -6.19 -0.44 4.99
CA ILE A 212 -5.73 -0.02 3.66
C ILE A 212 -4.25 -0.32 3.41
N GLU A 213 -3.53 -0.85 4.40
CA GLU A 213 -2.09 -1.15 4.35
C GLU A 213 -1.85 -2.63 4.13
N VAL A 214 -0.76 -3.03 3.45
CA VAL A 214 -0.43 -4.45 3.23
C VAL A 214 0.29 -5.03 4.45
N VAL A 215 -0.06 -6.25 4.87
CA VAL A 215 0.48 -6.93 6.06
C VAL A 215 1.00 -8.34 5.73
N GLY A 216 2.17 -8.72 6.28
CA GLY A 216 2.84 -10.02 6.09
C GLY A 216 4.24 -9.90 5.46
N GLU A 217 4.98 -11.02 5.35
CA GLU A 217 6.18 -11.06 4.49
C GLU A 217 5.76 -10.63 3.09
N LYS A 218 6.25 -9.46 2.69
CA LYS A 218 6.00 -8.89 1.38
C LYS A 218 6.46 -9.93 0.35
N PRO A 219 5.65 -10.29 -0.67
CA PRO A 219 6.21 -11.04 -1.79
C PRO A 219 7.44 -10.27 -2.28
N LYS A 220 8.59 -10.95 -2.34
CA LYS A 220 9.84 -10.37 -2.88
C LYS A 220 9.57 -9.95 -4.31
N PHE A 221 9.25 -8.68 -4.51
CA PHE A 221 8.92 -8.14 -5.82
C PHE A 221 10.19 -8.08 -6.64
N LYS A 222 10.40 -9.07 -7.50
CA LYS A 222 11.47 -9.04 -8.50
C LYS A 222 11.01 -8.12 -9.63
N GLN A 223 11.77 -7.06 -9.91
CA GLN A 223 11.54 -6.25 -11.11
C GLN A 223 11.67 -7.16 -12.33
N SER A 224 10.62 -7.27 -13.14
CA SER A 224 10.68 -7.99 -14.40
C SER A 224 11.14 -7.08 -15.53
N TYR A 225 11.75 -7.66 -16.57
CA TYR A 225 12.11 -6.94 -17.80
C TYR A 225 10.95 -6.08 -18.33
N LYS A 226 9.74 -6.66 -18.39
CA LYS A 226 8.53 -5.96 -18.88
C LYS A 226 8.18 -4.72 -18.04
N MET A 227 8.38 -4.78 -16.71
CA MET A 227 8.14 -3.64 -15.82
C MET A 227 9.17 -2.54 -16.00
N ALA A 228 10.46 -2.90 -16.11
CA ALA A 228 11.54 -1.95 -16.36
C ALA A 228 11.40 -1.28 -17.74
N GLU A 229 11.10 -2.07 -18.77
CA GLU A 229 10.84 -1.59 -20.13
C GLU A 229 9.67 -0.61 -20.17
N ALA A 230 8.53 -0.94 -19.53
CA ALA A 230 7.37 -0.04 -19.47
C ALA A 230 7.68 1.29 -18.74
N CYS A 231 8.48 1.22 -17.67
CA CYS A 231 8.94 2.39 -16.92
C CYS A 231 9.80 3.30 -17.81
N LEU A 232 10.82 2.75 -18.48
CA LEU A 232 11.73 3.50 -19.35
C LEU A 232 11.04 4.03 -20.61
N ARG A 233 10.10 3.26 -21.18
CA ARG A 233 9.26 3.69 -22.30
C ARG A 233 8.51 4.96 -21.98
N THR A 234 8.01 5.09 -20.75
CA THR A 234 7.19 6.24 -20.34
C THR A 234 8.07 7.39 -19.83
N ASN A 235 8.96 7.10 -18.88
CA ASN A 235 9.68 8.12 -18.12
C ASN A 235 10.90 8.70 -18.84
N TYR A 236 11.47 7.96 -19.79
CA TYR A 236 12.62 8.41 -20.57
C TYR A 236 12.25 8.58 -22.05
N TYR A 237 11.90 7.49 -22.74
CA TYR A 237 11.63 7.54 -24.18
C TYR A 237 10.40 8.39 -24.52
N GLY A 238 9.32 8.31 -23.73
CA GLY A 238 8.12 9.12 -23.92
C GLY A 238 8.41 10.61 -23.81
N VAL A 239 9.09 11.03 -22.73
CA VAL A 239 9.50 12.43 -22.53
C VAL A 239 10.43 12.91 -23.63
N LYS A 240 11.38 12.07 -24.05
CA LYS A 240 12.32 12.35 -25.15
C LYS A 240 11.61 12.58 -26.48
N LEU A 241 10.64 11.73 -26.84
CA LEU A 241 9.86 11.87 -28.07
C LEU A 241 9.03 13.15 -28.05
N VAL A 242 8.28 13.39 -26.97
CA VAL A 242 7.47 14.61 -26.83
C VAL A 242 8.36 15.86 -26.91
N THR A 243 9.50 15.85 -26.22
CA THR A 243 10.47 16.95 -26.28
C THR A 243 10.88 17.22 -27.73
N ARG A 244 11.26 16.18 -28.48
CA ARG A 244 11.69 16.33 -29.88
C ARG A 244 10.60 16.88 -30.79
N GLU A 245 9.38 16.36 -30.69
CA GLU A 245 8.26 16.81 -31.53
C GLU A 245 7.89 18.28 -31.26
N LEU A 246 8.09 18.74 -30.03
CA LEU A 246 7.78 20.11 -29.63
C LEU A 246 8.93 21.11 -29.87
N ILE A 247 10.13 20.67 -30.28
CA ILE A 247 11.26 21.58 -30.56
C ILE A 247 10.89 22.62 -31.62
N ALA A 248 10.25 22.20 -32.71
CA ALA A 248 9.86 23.11 -33.79
C ALA A 248 8.85 24.18 -33.32
N LEU A 249 8.01 23.87 -32.32
CA LEU A 249 7.09 24.84 -31.72
C LEU A 249 7.79 25.76 -30.73
N LEU A 250 8.79 25.26 -30.01
CA LEU A 250 9.62 26.06 -29.11
C LEU A 250 10.49 27.07 -29.88
N GLU A 251 10.96 26.70 -31.07
CA GLU A 251 11.70 27.62 -31.96
C GLU A 251 10.86 28.81 -32.45
N LEU A 252 9.53 28.70 -32.42
CA LEU A 252 8.62 29.80 -32.74
C LEU A 252 8.32 30.72 -31.54
N SER A 253 8.80 30.35 -30.35
CA SER A 253 8.60 31.13 -29.12
C SER A 253 9.77 32.08 -28.88
N ASP A 254 9.49 33.31 -28.44
CA ASP A 254 10.50 34.25 -27.97
C ASP A 254 11.05 33.89 -26.57
N SER A 255 10.49 32.85 -25.91
CA SER A 255 10.90 32.40 -24.57
C SER A 255 10.63 30.91 -24.33
N PRO A 256 11.21 30.00 -25.12
CA PRO A 256 10.93 28.57 -25.01
C PRO A 256 11.43 28.00 -23.69
N ARG A 257 10.61 27.16 -23.05
CA ARG A 257 10.99 26.42 -21.84
C ARG A 257 10.55 24.97 -21.93
N ILE A 258 11.46 24.07 -21.57
CA ILE A 258 11.17 22.67 -21.31
C ILE A 258 11.46 22.40 -19.84
N ILE A 259 10.46 21.91 -19.12
CA ILE A 259 10.62 21.50 -17.72
C ILE A 259 10.36 20.00 -17.65
N ASN A 260 11.43 19.22 -17.62
CA ASN A 260 11.36 17.79 -17.37
C ASN A 260 11.36 17.54 -15.85
N ILE A 261 10.35 16.82 -15.37
CA ILE A 261 10.17 16.52 -13.95
C ILE A 261 10.67 15.10 -13.69
N SER A 262 11.59 14.95 -12.72
CA SER A 262 12.10 13.65 -12.27
C SER A 262 11.81 13.43 -10.78
N SER A 263 11.75 12.16 -10.38
CA SER A 263 11.60 11.75 -8.97
C SER A 263 12.93 11.90 -8.21
N THR A 264 12.88 12.01 -6.88
CA THR A 264 14.07 11.88 -6.01
C THR A 264 14.85 10.58 -6.29
N MET A 265 14.18 9.53 -6.78
CA MET A 265 14.82 8.28 -7.17
C MET A 265 15.64 8.35 -8.45
N GLY A 266 15.45 9.38 -9.28
CA GLY A 266 16.28 9.62 -10.46
C GLY A 266 17.62 10.30 -10.15
N GLN A 267 17.95 10.53 -8.87
CA GLN A 267 19.23 11.14 -8.51
C GLN A 267 20.38 10.18 -8.81
N LEU A 268 21.38 10.65 -9.55
CA LEU A 268 22.58 9.86 -9.91
C LEU A 268 23.33 9.30 -8.70
N GLN A 269 23.21 9.96 -7.53
CA GLN A 269 23.81 9.46 -6.29
C GLN A 269 23.25 8.13 -5.82
N LEU A 270 22.03 7.78 -6.24
CA LEU A 270 21.34 6.53 -5.91
C LEU A 270 21.63 5.41 -6.93
N ILE A 271 22.35 5.70 -8.02
CA ILE A 271 22.73 4.68 -9.01
C ILE A 271 24.00 3.97 -8.52
N PRO A 272 23.93 2.65 -8.22
CA PRO A 272 25.10 1.90 -7.74
C PRO A 272 26.09 1.57 -8.87
N ASN A 273 25.62 1.52 -10.12
CA ASN A 273 26.47 1.29 -11.29
C ASN A 273 27.40 2.49 -11.51
N LYS A 274 28.69 2.30 -11.24
CA LYS A 274 29.71 3.36 -11.30
C LYS A 274 29.86 3.95 -12.70
N ARG A 275 29.87 3.11 -13.73
CA ARG A 275 29.98 3.58 -15.12
C ARG A 275 28.79 4.44 -15.51
N ALA A 276 27.57 3.95 -15.25
CA ALA A 276 26.34 4.71 -15.53
C ALA A 276 26.34 6.04 -14.79
N LYS A 277 26.77 6.05 -13.52
CA LYS A 277 26.89 7.27 -12.73
C LYS A 277 27.91 8.25 -13.29
N GLU A 278 29.10 7.77 -13.68
CA GLU A 278 30.15 8.58 -14.30
C GLU A 278 29.66 9.19 -15.62
N GLU A 279 29.14 8.37 -16.54
CA GLU A 279 28.65 8.83 -17.84
C GLU A 279 27.51 9.85 -17.71
N LEU A 280 26.52 9.60 -16.85
CA LEU A 280 25.37 10.48 -16.67
C LEU A 280 25.72 11.76 -15.89
N SER A 281 26.82 11.77 -15.13
CA SER A 281 27.26 12.94 -14.35
C SER A 281 28.13 13.92 -15.14
N ASP A 282 28.70 13.50 -16.27
CA ASP A 282 29.54 14.33 -17.13
C ASP A 282 28.67 15.22 -18.04
N VAL A 283 28.08 16.26 -17.45
CA VAL A 283 27.13 17.18 -18.13
C VAL A 283 27.72 17.80 -19.39
N GLU A 284 29.03 18.07 -19.42
CA GLU A 284 29.69 18.73 -20.57
C GLU A 284 29.82 17.80 -21.78
N ARG A 285 29.91 16.48 -21.55
CA ARG A 285 30.07 15.48 -22.62
C ARG A 285 28.87 14.55 -22.74
N LEU A 286 27.79 14.80 -22.02
CA LEU A 286 26.58 14.00 -22.05
C LEU A 286 25.88 14.19 -23.39
N THR A 287 25.65 13.08 -24.10
CA THR A 287 24.88 13.06 -25.35
C THR A 287 23.69 12.15 -25.19
N GLU A 288 22.67 12.36 -26.01
CA GLU A 288 21.50 11.50 -26.06
C GLU A 288 21.87 10.04 -26.34
N GLU A 289 22.86 9.80 -27.20
CA GLU A 289 23.37 8.46 -27.52
C GLU A 289 24.00 7.77 -26.31
N LYS A 290 24.72 8.52 -25.46
CA LYS A 290 25.29 7.98 -24.22
C LYS A 290 24.21 7.60 -23.23
N VAL A 291 23.19 8.45 -23.05
CA VAL A 291 22.05 8.15 -22.18
C VAL A 291 21.30 6.91 -22.70
N ASP A 292 21.06 6.82 -24.01
CA ASP A 292 20.43 5.66 -24.63
C ASP A 292 21.25 4.38 -24.45
N THR A 293 22.58 4.47 -24.53
CA THR A 293 23.49 3.34 -24.33
C THR A 293 23.40 2.81 -22.90
N VAL A 294 23.50 3.69 -21.91
CA VAL A 294 23.34 3.33 -20.49
C VAL A 294 21.99 2.68 -20.21
N VAL A 295 20.91 3.19 -20.80
CA VAL A 295 19.55 2.64 -20.63
C VAL A 295 19.39 1.27 -21.30
N LYS A 296 20.00 1.07 -22.48
CA LYS A 296 19.97 -0.22 -23.19
C LYS A 296 20.73 -1.30 -22.45
N GLU A 297 21.94 -1.00 -21.99
CA GLU A 297 22.76 -1.93 -21.21
C GLU A 297 22.04 -2.34 -19.92
N PHE A 298 21.40 -1.40 -19.23
CA PHE A 298 20.57 -1.70 -18.07
C PHE A 298 19.45 -2.72 -18.39
N LEU A 299 18.78 -2.59 -19.53
CA LEU A 299 17.74 -3.53 -19.96
C LEU A 299 18.31 -4.90 -20.38
N GLU A 300 19.49 -4.92 -21.00
CA GLU A 300 20.22 -6.15 -21.36
C GLU A 300 20.68 -6.89 -20.10
N ASP A 301 21.34 -6.21 -19.16
CA ASP A 301 21.76 -6.77 -17.89
C ASP A 301 20.56 -7.31 -17.09
N LEU A 302 19.41 -6.63 -17.13
CA LEU A 302 18.18 -7.10 -16.48
C LEU A 302 17.60 -8.34 -17.17
N LYS A 303 17.68 -8.41 -18.50
CA LYS A 303 17.25 -9.56 -19.31
C LYS A 303 18.12 -10.79 -19.06
N GLU A 304 19.42 -10.59 -18.84
CA GLU A 304 20.40 -11.62 -18.51
C GLU A 304 20.41 -12.00 -17.02
N GLY A 305 19.65 -11.27 -16.18
CA GLY A 305 19.57 -11.50 -14.74
C GLY A 305 20.79 -11.03 -13.96
N LEU A 306 21.63 -10.18 -14.57
CA LEU A 306 22.85 -9.59 -13.99
C LEU A 306 22.54 -8.39 -13.09
N VAL A 307 21.35 -7.77 -13.23
CA VAL A 307 20.86 -6.75 -12.29
C VAL A 307 19.90 -7.38 -11.28
N ASN A 308 20.32 -7.49 -10.01
CA ASN A 308 19.48 -8.00 -8.93
C ASN A 308 18.83 -6.90 -8.05
N ASN A 309 19.19 -5.61 -8.25
CA ASN A 309 18.80 -4.52 -7.35
C ASN A 309 18.54 -3.17 -8.06
N ALA A 310 17.84 -3.22 -9.20
CA ALA A 310 17.39 -2.01 -9.91
C ALA A 310 16.25 -1.31 -9.14
N GLY A 311 16.60 -0.32 -8.33
CA GLY A 311 15.66 0.42 -7.48
C GLY A 311 14.57 1.15 -8.26
N VAL A 312 13.31 0.81 -7.99
CA VAL A 312 12.13 1.63 -8.29
C VAL A 312 11.45 1.90 -6.95
N ILE A 313 11.15 3.16 -6.62
CA ILE A 313 10.11 3.43 -5.60
C ILE A 313 8.74 3.14 -6.22
N ASN A 314 8.47 1.84 -6.21
CA ASN A 314 7.26 1.19 -5.71
C ASN A 314 7.63 -0.14 -5.03
N GLY A 315 8.89 -0.30 -4.59
CA GLY A 315 9.37 -1.40 -3.77
C GLY A 315 10.28 -0.86 -2.67
N VAL A 316 10.13 -1.38 -1.45
CA VAL A 316 10.98 -1.05 -0.30
C VAL A 316 11.69 -2.33 0.14
N ILE A 317 13.01 -2.30 -0.06
CA ILE A 317 14.13 -2.89 0.71
C ILE A 317 14.12 -4.41 0.88
N ASP A 318 15.15 -5.07 0.33
CA ASP A 318 15.69 -6.35 0.84
C ASP A 318 16.94 -6.00 1.67
N GLU A 319 17.09 -6.60 2.86
CA GLU A 319 18.23 -6.41 3.77
C GLU A 319 19.22 -7.57 3.67
N GLY A 320 20.51 -7.18 3.67
CA GLY A 320 21.67 -8.02 3.93
C GLY A 320 22.92 -7.33 3.36
N GLU A 321 23.88 -6.80 4.10
CA GLU A 321 24.13 -6.78 5.55
C GLU A 321 24.97 -5.52 5.85
N VAL A 322 24.39 -4.48 6.46
CA VAL A 322 25.14 -3.45 7.21
C VAL A 322 24.18 -2.90 8.27
N GLY A 323 24.59 -2.86 9.54
CA GLY A 323 23.80 -2.23 10.59
C GLY A 323 23.39 -0.82 10.18
N TYR A 324 22.08 -0.60 10.03
CA TYR A 324 21.52 0.71 9.73
C TYR A 324 21.36 1.46 11.05
N ASP A 325 22.46 2.05 11.48
CA ASP A 325 22.49 3.03 12.57
C ASP A 325 21.65 4.26 12.15
N ASP A 326 20.68 4.60 13.00
CA ASP A 326 20.02 5.90 13.21
C ASP A 326 19.59 6.79 12.02
N THR A 327 19.14 6.27 10.88
CA THR A 327 18.58 7.12 9.80
C THR A 327 17.07 7.29 9.83
N ALA A 328 16.31 6.45 10.55
CA ALA A 328 14.86 6.70 10.73
C ALA A 328 14.61 7.99 11.53
N GLY A 329 15.47 8.28 12.51
CA GLY A 329 15.49 9.55 13.24
C GLY A 329 15.90 10.74 12.37
N GLU A 330 16.79 10.55 11.39
CA GLU A 330 17.18 11.59 10.44
C GLU A 330 16.15 11.81 9.33
N MET A 331 15.44 10.78 8.89
CA MET A 331 14.40 10.87 7.86
C MET A 331 13.15 11.57 8.41
N ALA A 332 12.82 11.37 9.68
CA ALA A 332 11.83 12.16 10.44
C ALA A 332 12.28 13.61 10.71
N LYS A 333 13.59 13.91 10.65
CA LYS A 333 14.13 15.29 10.65
C LYS A 333 14.20 15.91 9.25
N PHE A 334 13.94 15.16 8.17
CA PHE A 334 14.40 15.53 6.83
C PHE A 334 13.63 16.66 6.11
N ILE A 335 12.49 17.14 6.62
CA ILE A 335 11.73 18.25 6.00
C ILE A 335 11.25 19.26 7.04
N ARG A 336 12.19 19.87 7.77
CA ARG A 336 11.95 21.13 8.53
C ARG A 336 12.72 22.34 7.96
N SER A 337 13.48 22.14 6.87
CA SER A 337 14.23 23.23 6.24
C SER A 337 13.34 24.03 5.29
N TYR A 338 13.17 25.33 5.58
CA TYR A 338 12.50 26.29 4.69
C TYR A 338 12.99 26.18 3.24
N LYS A 339 14.31 26.15 3.01
CA LYS A 339 14.91 26.07 1.65
C LYS A 339 14.45 24.83 0.89
N LYS A 340 14.32 23.68 1.56
CA LYS A 340 13.85 22.43 0.93
C LYS A 340 12.34 22.46 0.68
N ALA A 341 11.57 23.04 1.60
CA ALA A 341 10.13 23.20 1.42
C ALA A 341 9.79 24.15 0.27
N GLU A 342 10.49 25.28 0.19
CA GLU A 342 10.39 26.27 -0.88
C GLU A 342 10.77 25.65 -2.24
N ALA A 343 11.89 24.92 -2.31
CA ALA A 343 12.29 24.24 -3.54
C ALA A 343 11.23 23.21 -3.99
N CYS A 344 10.66 22.44 -3.06
CA CYS A 344 9.62 21.46 -3.36
C CYS A 344 8.35 22.12 -3.94
N LEU A 345 7.86 23.20 -3.32
CA LEU A 345 6.68 23.93 -3.77
C LEU A 345 6.92 24.69 -5.07
N ARG A 346 8.11 25.25 -5.25
CA ARG A 346 8.51 25.90 -6.50
C ARG A 346 8.45 24.94 -7.67
N THR A 347 8.88 23.69 -7.50
CA THR A 347 8.87 22.69 -8.58
C THR A 347 7.47 22.08 -8.77
N ASN A 348 6.87 21.58 -7.70
CA ASN A 348 5.70 20.71 -7.79
C ASN A 348 4.38 21.46 -7.96
N TYR A 349 4.32 22.72 -7.53
CA TYR A 349 3.11 23.54 -7.58
C TYR A 349 3.34 24.74 -8.50
N TYR A 350 4.20 25.69 -8.12
CA TYR A 350 4.41 26.92 -8.90
C TYR A 350 4.95 26.66 -10.31
N GLY A 351 5.85 25.68 -10.48
CA GLY A 351 6.40 25.32 -11.79
C GLY A 351 5.34 24.77 -12.73
N VAL A 352 4.48 23.87 -12.24
CA VAL A 352 3.36 23.33 -13.03
C VAL A 352 2.34 24.41 -13.36
N LYS A 353 2.01 25.25 -12.38
CA LYS A 353 1.12 26.40 -12.54
C LYS A 353 1.63 27.38 -13.61
N GLN A 354 2.90 27.78 -13.57
CA GLN A 354 3.51 28.66 -14.56
C GLN A 354 3.46 28.06 -15.96
N VAL A 355 3.88 26.79 -16.12
CA VAL A 355 3.81 26.12 -17.43
C VAL A 355 2.37 26.07 -17.94
N THR A 356 1.41 25.77 -17.06
CA THR A 356 -0.02 25.76 -17.41
C THR A 356 -0.44 27.13 -17.93
N GLN A 357 -0.12 28.21 -17.21
CA GLN A 357 -0.49 29.59 -17.56
C GLN A 357 0.14 30.02 -18.90
N GLU A 358 1.41 29.71 -19.13
CA GLU A 358 2.11 30.06 -20.38
C GLU A 358 1.57 29.30 -21.60
N LEU A 359 1.01 28.10 -21.40
CA LEU A 359 0.45 27.29 -22.49
C LEU A 359 -1.02 27.62 -22.80
N ILE A 360 -1.74 28.33 -21.93
CA ILE A 360 -3.16 28.68 -22.15
C ILE A 360 -3.37 29.42 -23.48
N PRO A 361 -2.62 30.49 -23.83
CA PRO A 361 -2.84 31.19 -25.10
C PRO A 361 -2.65 30.32 -26.35
N LEU A 362 -1.77 29.31 -26.26
CA LEU A 362 -1.56 28.35 -27.36
C LEU A 362 -2.69 27.31 -27.43
N LEU A 363 -3.20 26.89 -26.28
CA LEU A 363 -4.33 25.97 -26.19
C LEU A 363 -5.63 26.61 -26.69
N GLU A 364 -5.81 27.92 -26.52
CA GLU A 364 -6.94 28.67 -27.07
C GLU A 364 -7.01 28.63 -28.61
N LEU A 365 -5.91 28.30 -29.29
CA LEU A 365 -5.87 28.09 -30.75
C LEU A 365 -6.37 26.70 -31.18
N SER A 366 -6.57 25.78 -30.24
CA SER A 366 -7.04 24.42 -30.51
C SER A 366 -8.57 24.32 -30.39
N ASP A 367 -9.21 23.54 -31.26
CA ASP A 367 -10.64 23.23 -31.16
C ASP A 367 -10.96 22.26 -30.00
N THR A 368 -9.94 21.59 -29.43
CA THR A 368 -10.11 20.61 -28.35
C THR A 368 -8.98 20.65 -27.31
N PRO A 369 -8.75 21.79 -26.61
CA PRO A 369 -7.62 21.91 -25.69
C PRO A 369 -7.83 21.04 -24.45
N ARG A 370 -6.74 20.44 -23.95
CA ARG A 370 -6.73 19.65 -22.72
C ARG A 370 -5.43 19.89 -21.96
N ILE A 371 -5.56 20.13 -20.66
CA ILE A 371 -4.45 20.14 -19.71
C ILE A 371 -4.69 18.99 -18.74
N VAL A 372 -3.70 18.12 -18.58
CA VAL A 372 -3.74 17.02 -17.62
C VAL A 372 -2.57 17.18 -16.66
N ASN A 373 -2.89 17.58 -15.43
CA ASN A 373 -1.90 17.70 -14.36
C ASN A 373 -1.84 16.38 -13.58
N VAL A 374 -0.63 15.86 -13.42
CA VAL A 374 -0.38 14.57 -12.73
C VAL A 374 0.05 14.82 -11.30
N SER A 375 -0.75 14.34 -10.35
CA SER A 375 -0.51 14.49 -8.91
C SER A 375 -0.13 13.16 -8.23
N SER A 376 -0.21 13.11 -6.90
CA SER A 376 0.10 11.94 -6.06
C SER A 376 -1.05 11.65 -5.10
N THR A 377 -1.21 10.40 -4.66
CA THR A 377 -2.08 10.03 -3.55
C THR A 377 -1.72 10.78 -2.26
N MET A 378 -0.46 11.21 -2.12
CA MET A 378 -0.03 12.07 -1.01
C MET A 378 -0.61 13.49 -1.05
N GLY A 379 -1.27 13.90 -2.13
CA GLY A 379 -1.99 15.18 -2.22
C GLY A 379 -3.41 15.14 -1.65
N GLN A 380 -3.85 14.01 -1.08
CA GLN A 380 -5.19 13.91 -0.49
C GLN A 380 -5.30 14.77 0.77
N LEU A 381 -6.31 15.64 0.83
CA LEU A 381 -6.55 16.54 1.96
C LEU A 381 -6.70 15.80 3.31
N GLN A 382 -7.10 14.52 3.30
CA GLN A 382 -7.18 13.71 4.51
C GLN A 382 -5.83 13.60 5.27
N LEU A 383 -4.71 13.70 4.54
CA LEU A 383 -3.35 13.63 5.09
C LEU A 383 -2.90 14.93 5.77
N ILE A 384 -3.64 16.03 5.64
CA ILE A 384 -3.33 17.32 6.28
C ILE A 384 -4.17 17.45 7.55
N PRO A 385 -3.63 17.35 8.79
CA PRO A 385 -4.44 17.37 10.00
C PRO A 385 -5.34 18.61 10.18
N SER A 386 -4.89 19.78 9.72
CA SER A 386 -5.59 21.06 9.86
C SER A 386 -6.96 21.07 9.17
N LYS A 387 -8.02 21.10 9.97
CA LYS A 387 -9.41 21.19 9.49
C LYS A 387 -9.64 22.46 8.66
N ARG A 388 -8.96 23.55 8.99
CA ARG A 388 -9.05 24.81 8.23
C ARG A 388 -8.50 24.61 6.82
N VAL A 389 -7.28 24.08 6.68
CA VAL A 389 -6.65 23.85 5.36
C VAL A 389 -7.47 22.87 4.52
N LYS A 390 -8.00 21.80 5.14
CA LYS A 390 -8.93 20.88 4.44
C LYS A 390 -10.16 21.60 3.91
N LYS A 391 -10.74 22.52 4.69
CA LYS A 391 -11.91 23.30 4.28
C LYS A 391 -11.55 24.27 3.16
N GLU A 392 -10.44 24.98 3.26
CA GLU A 392 -10.03 25.98 2.28
C GLU A 392 -9.65 25.35 0.93
N LEU A 393 -8.85 24.28 0.92
CA LEU A 393 -8.46 23.60 -0.32
C LEU A 393 -9.53 22.64 -0.85
N GLY A 394 -10.52 22.27 -0.03
CA GLY A 394 -11.61 21.36 -0.39
C GLY A 394 -12.91 22.06 -0.82
N ASP A 395 -12.97 23.38 -0.69
CA ASP A 395 -14.13 24.20 -1.08
C ASP A 395 -14.13 24.44 -2.60
N VAL A 396 -14.50 23.42 -3.37
CA VAL A 396 -14.45 23.43 -4.85
C VAL A 396 -15.21 24.61 -5.46
N GLU A 397 -16.35 24.99 -4.89
CA GLU A 397 -17.17 26.10 -5.40
C GLU A 397 -16.56 27.47 -5.10
N GLY A 398 -15.85 27.60 -3.98
CA GLY A 398 -15.23 28.85 -3.54
C GLY A 398 -13.74 28.97 -3.88
N LEU A 399 -13.12 27.95 -4.47
CA LEU A 399 -11.68 27.88 -4.66
C LEU A 399 -11.19 28.88 -5.71
N THR A 400 -10.09 29.57 -5.42
CA THR A 400 -9.41 30.45 -6.39
C THR A 400 -7.91 30.22 -6.31
N GLU A 401 -7.21 30.59 -7.38
CA GLU A 401 -5.75 30.52 -7.44
C GLU A 401 -5.09 31.30 -6.28
N GLU A 402 -5.65 32.46 -5.93
CA GLU A 402 -5.17 33.29 -4.82
C GLU A 402 -5.34 32.59 -3.47
N LYS A 403 -6.41 31.82 -3.28
CA LYS A 403 -6.62 31.04 -2.05
C LYS A 403 -5.61 29.91 -1.93
N VAL A 404 -5.36 29.18 -3.01
CA VAL A 404 -4.34 28.11 -3.02
C VAL A 404 -2.95 28.69 -2.75
N ASP A 405 -2.61 29.80 -3.42
CA ASP A 405 -1.34 30.51 -3.19
C ASP A 405 -1.21 31.04 -1.76
N ALA A 406 -2.29 31.54 -1.17
CA ALA A 406 -2.29 32.00 0.22
C ALA A 406 -1.98 30.87 1.19
N VAL A 407 -2.61 29.70 1.02
CA VAL A 407 -2.35 28.51 1.84
C VAL A 407 -0.89 28.04 1.71
N VAL A 408 -0.35 28.04 0.49
CA VAL A 408 1.05 27.65 0.24
C VAL A 408 2.04 28.64 0.87
N LYS A 409 1.78 29.95 0.76
CA LYS A 409 2.61 31.00 1.36
C LYS A 409 2.58 30.93 2.89
N GLU A 410 1.40 30.70 3.46
CA GLU A 410 1.25 30.51 4.90
C GLU A 410 2.03 29.30 5.40
N PHE A 411 1.92 28.16 4.71
CA PHE A 411 2.72 26.98 5.04
C PHE A 411 4.22 27.28 5.04
N LEU A 412 4.75 27.97 4.02
CA LEU A 412 6.16 28.33 3.97
C LEU A 412 6.57 29.26 5.13
N GLN A 413 5.71 30.19 5.51
CA GLN A 413 5.94 31.04 6.67
C GLN A 413 5.96 30.23 7.97
N GLU A 414 5.03 29.31 8.15
CA GLU A 414 4.95 28.45 9.34
C GLU A 414 6.09 27.42 9.40
N VAL A 415 6.64 26.99 8.26
CA VAL A 415 7.91 26.24 8.21
C VAL A 415 9.07 27.11 8.69
N LYS A 416 9.14 28.39 8.26
CA LYS A 416 10.19 29.32 8.68
C LYS A 416 10.15 29.62 10.18
N GLU A 417 8.95 29.65 10.75
CA GLU A 417 8.70 29.89 12.18
C GLU A 417 8.78 28.62 13.03
N GLY A 418 8.91 27.45 12.42
CA GLY A 418 8.95 26.16 13.14
C GLY A 418 7.59 25.74 13.72
N LEU A 419 6.48 26.22 13.16
CA LEU A 419 5.11 26.00 13.65
C LEU A 419 4.34 24.89 12.93
N VAL A 420 5.03 24.09 12.10
CA VAL A 420 4.43 23.07 11.23
C VAL A 420 3.46 22.14 11.99
N GLU A 421 3.91 21.51 13.07
CA GLU A 421 3.08 20.57 13.84
C GLU A 421 1.98 21.27 14.64
N SER A 422 2.30 22.41 15.27
CA SER A 422 1.34 23.15 16.11
C SER A 422 0.18 23.77 15.31
N LYS A 423 0.39 23.99 14.01
CA LYS A 423 -0.61 24.48 13.06
C LYS A 423 -1.35 23.37 12.32
N GLY A 424 -1.03 22.11 12.64
CA GLY A 424 -1.73 20.95 12.11
C GLY A 424 -1.32 20.61 10.67
N TRP A 425 -0.08 20.90 10.27
CA TRP A 425 0.49 20.34 9.05
C TRP A 425 0.99 18.90 9.27
N PRO A 426 1.15 18.10 8.21
CA PRO A 426 1.70 16.75 8.32
C PRO A 426 3.07 16.73 9.01
N SER A 427 3.33 15.73 9.84
CA SER A 427 4.61 15.57 10.55
C SER A 427 5.70 14.90 9.70
N SER A 428 5.32 14.22 8.62
CA SER A 428 6.23 13.58 7.66
C SER A 428 5.86 13.97 6.23
N TYR A 429 6.87 14.01 5.34
CA TYR A 429 6.69 14.37 3.92
C TYR A 429 5.97 15.71 3.69
N THR A 430 6.02 16.62 4.65
CA THR A 430 5.12 17.78 4.77
C THR A 430 5.07 18.64 3.52
N ALA A 431 6.23 19.14 3.05
CA ALA A 431 6.27 20.00 1.87
C ALA A 431 5.80 19.29 0.60
N TYR A 432 6.03 17.98 0.50
CA TYR A 432 5.59 17.19 -0.65
C TYR A 432 4.07 17.01 -0.64
N ILE A 433 3.49 16.62 0.50
CA ILE A 433 2.03 16.54 0.70
C ILE A 433 1.37 17.87 0.38
N VAL A 434 1.86 18.97 0.96
CA VAL A 434 1.30 20.31 0.73
C VAL A 434 1.41 20.71 -0.75
N SER A 435 2.55 20.42 -1.41
CA SER A 435 2.71 20.74 -2.83
C SER A 435 1.74 19.98 -3.74
N LYS A 436 1.41 18.73 -3.40
CA LYS A 436 0.47 17.90 -4.18
C LYS A 436 -0.98 18.22 -3.86
N ALA A 437 -1.28 18.60 -2.61
CA ALA A 437 -2.59 19.12 -2.24
C ALA A 437 -2.88 20.46 -2.92
N ALA A 438 -1.90 21.37 -2.98
CA ALA A 438 -2.01 22.63 -3.71
C ALA A 438 -2.19 22.40 -5.21
N LEU A 439 -1.45 21.46 -5.81
CA LEU A 439 -1.64 21.09 -7.21
C LEU A 439 -3.04 20.55 -7.48
N ASN A 440 -3.57 19.67 -6.62
CA ASN A 440 -4.93 19.15 -6.74
C ASN A 440 -6.01 20.23 -6.58
N ALA A 441 -5.74 21.25 -5.77
CA ALA A 441 -6.64 22.37 -5.56
C ALA A 441 -6.61 23.36 -6.74
N TYR A 442 -5.48 23.48 -7.44
CA TYR A 442 -5.33 24.33 -8.61
C TYR A 442 -5.96 23.73 -9.88
N THR A 443 -6.08 22.41 -9.94
CA THR A 443 -6.67 21.65 -11.07
C THR A 443 -8.16 21.45 -10.89
#